data_AF-A0A6A4GPE6-F1
#
_entry.id   AF-A0A6A4GPE6-F1
#
_cell.length_a   1.000
_cell.length_b   1.000
_cell.length_c   1.000
_cell.angle_alpha   90.00
_cell.angle_beta   90.00
_cell.angle_gamma   90.00
#
_symmetry.space_group_name_H-M   'P 1'
#
loop_
_entity.id
_entity.type
_entity.pdbx_description
1 polymer ?
#
loop_
_entity_poly.entity_id
_entity_poly.type
_entity_poly.pdbx_seq_one_letter_code
_entity_poly.pdbx_strand_id
1 'polypeptide(L)'
;MFISSTGMTRINDFWKYVPVDLAIARAYEEFEGPGSEGTIKHQFFFGQGWSNSRWNREVVSNLVTQVVNQQATFRIPGDCLPSEVIKICLQDHLKQAHASWQLDKPRVHASGERYETAQESHNRARSQENAQSEKLKVNQRKFKKHSERLDTVNELLKNLHLSTTDRAKWKFAKEVLIKLGTDGQSSEHTDSDLALVTYEPFYCRRIVGQILRELDEETIARKLRNAHSKGKQ
;
A
#
# COMPACT_ATOMS: atom_id res chain seq x y z
N MET A 1 -12.11 16.04 -0.43
CA MET A 1 -11.96 17.31 -1.17
C MET A 1 -11.26 17.10 -2.51
N PHE A 2 -10.00 16.64 -2.56
CA PHE A 2 -9.30 16.37 -3.83
C PHE A 2 -10.10 15.45 -4.79
N ILE A 3 -10.44 14.25 -4.35
CA ILE A 3 -11.17 13.26 -5.16
C ILE A 3 -12.53 13.81 -5.64
N SER A 4 -13.29 14.45 -4.74
CA SER A 4 -14.58 15.06 -5.07
C SER A 4 -14.44 16.23 -6.06
N SER A 5 -13.36 17.01 -5.98
CA SER A 5 -13.10 18.14 -6.89
C SER A 5 -12.75 17.70 -8.31
N THR A 6 -12.22 16.49 -8.47
CA THR A 6 -11.88 15.90 -9.78
C THR A 6 -12.99 15.03 -10.36
N GLY A 7 -14.14 14.92 -9.66
CA GLY A 7 -15.26 14.06 -10.08
C GLY A 7 -14.98 12.56 -10.01
N MET A 8 -13.87 12.14 -9.38
CA MET A 8 -13.49 10.74 -9.24
C MET A 8 -14.05 10.15 -7.94
N THR A 9 -14.02 8.82 -7.80
CA THR A 9 -14.50 8.15 -6.58
C THR A 9 -13.37 7.73 -5.64
N ARG A 10 -12.19 7.42 -6.17
CA ARG A 10 -11.00 6.97 -5.41
C ARG A 10 -9.73 7.56 -6.00
N ILE A 11 -8.69 7.72 -5.16
CA ILE A 11 -7.40 8.27 -5.58
C ILE A 11 -6.67 7.39 -6.61
N ASN A 12 -6.92 6.08 -6.56
CA ASN A 12 -6.32 5.09 -7.44
C ASN A 12 -7.19 4.73 -8.65
N ASP A 13 -8.30 5.46 -8.88
CA ASP A 13 -9.30 5.15 -9.91
C ASP A 13 -9.46 6.31 -10.91
N PHE A 14 -8.34 6.72 -11.54
CA PHE A 14 -8.29 7.86 -12.46
C PHE A 14 -8.37 7.48 -13.94
N TRP A 15 -8.70 6.23 -14.29
CA TRP A 15 -8.75 5.78 -15.69
C TRP A 15 -9.82 6.52 -16.53
N LYS A 16 -10.97 6.87 -15.92
CA LYS A 16 -12.01 7.71 -16.54
C LYS A 16 -11.71 9.20 -16.52
N TYR A 17 -10.64 9.61 -15.84
CA TYR A 17 -10.34 11.02 -15.71
C TYR A 17 -9.95 11.62 -17.06
N VAL A 18 -10.63 12.71 -17.41
CA VAL A 18 -10.32 13.52 -18.60
C VAL A 18 -9.48 14.69 -18.13
N PRO A 19 -8.16 14.74 -18.43
CA PRO A 19 -7.32 15.89 -18.12
C PRO A 19 -7.72 17.09 -18.97
N VAL A 20 -7.26 18.27 -18.57
CA VAL A 20 -7.38 19.46 -19.42
C VAL A 20 -6.60 19.26 -20.72
N ASP A 21 -7.08 19.87 -21.80
CA ASP A 21 -6.43 19.81 -23.11
C ASP A 21 -5.02 20.41 -23.07
N LEU A 22 -4.10 19.81 -23.83
CA LEU A 22 -2.72 20.26 -23.95
C LEU A 22 -2.62 21.70 -24.47
N ALA A 23 -3.48 22.09 -25.41
CA ALA A 23 -3.49 23.43 -25.98
C ALA A 23 -3.84 24.49 -24.92
N ILE A 24 -4.82 24.19 -24.05
CA ILE A 24 -5.21 25.08 -22.95
C ILE A 24 -4.07 25.18 -21.93
N ALA A 25 -3.51 24.04 -21.52
CA ALA A 25 -2.39 24.04 -20.57
C ALA A 25 -1.19 24.82 -21.12
N ARG A 26 -0.83 24.64 -22.40
CA ARG A 26 0.27 25.37 -23.05
C ARG A 26 0.00 26.86 -23.18
N ALA A 27 -1.19 27.26 -23.62
CA ALA A 27 -1.54 28.68 -23.73
C ALA A 27 -1.42 29.38 -22.36
N TYR A 28 -1.77 28.69 -21.27
CA TYR A 28 -1.56 29.21 -19.92
C TYR A 28 -0.09 29.28 -19.51
N GLU A 29 0.74 28.29 -19.88
CA GLU A 29 2.20 28.36 -19.66
C GLU A 29 2.82 29.60 -20.33
N GLU A 30 2.34 29.94 -21.52
CA GLU A 30 2.81 31.04 -22.37
C GLU A 30 2.17 32.40 -22.01
N PHE A 31 1.30 32.46 -20.99
CA PHE A 31 0.52 33.65 -20.58
C PHE A 31 -0.47 34.17 -21.64
N GLU A 32 -0.81 33.35 -22.63
CA GLU A 32 -1.73 33.70 -23.72
C GLU A 32 -3.15 33.17 -23.52
N GLY A 33 -3.32 32.21 -22.59
CA GLY A 33 -4.58 31.54 -22.29
C GLY A 33 -5.24 31.96 -20.97
N PRO A 34 -6.55 31.70 -20.81
CA PRO A 34 -7.25 31.94 -19.55
C PRO A 34 -6.71 31.04 -18.44
N GLY A 35 -6.82 31.49 -17.19
CA GLY A 35 -6.49 30.71 -16.01
C GLY A 35 -7.45 29.54 -15.77
N SER A 36 -7.15 28.73 -14.75
CA SER A 36 -8.04 27.65 -14.33
C SER A 36 -9.30 28.23 -13.64
N GLU A 37 -10.31 28.55 -14.45
CA GLU A 37 -11.57 29.15 -14.02
C GLU A 37 -12.80 28.32 -14.39
N GLY A 38 -13.95 28.65 -13.81
CA GLY A 38 -15.23 28.01 -14.14
C GLY A 38 -15.22 26.48 -13.99
N THR A 39 -15.62 25.77 -15.04
CA THR A 39 -15.75 24.31 -15.06
C THR A 39 -14.41 23.56 -15.06
N ILE A 40 -13.32 24.22 -15.46
CA ILE A 40 -11.97 23.62 -15.56
C ILE A 40 -11.07 23.98 -14.37
N LYS A 41 -11.59 24.74 -13.39
CA LYS A 41 -10.87 25.23 -12.21
C LYS A 41 -10.12 24.14 -11.42
N HIS A 42 -10.69 22.94 -11.35
CA HIS A 42 -10.11 21.79 -10.62
C HIS A 42 -9.66 20.66 -11.56
N GLN A 43 -9.51 20.96 -12.85
CA GLN A 43 -9.10 19.99 -13.85
C GLN A 43 -7.59 20.05 -14.07
N PHE A 44 -6.89 18.96 -13.77
CA PHE A 44 -5.45 18.83 -13.91
C PHE A 44 -5.03 18.49 -15.34
N PHE A 45 -3.80 18.87 -15.67
CA PHE A 45 -3.09 18.48 -16.88
C PHE A 45 -2.20 17.27 -16.60
N PHE A 46 -2.34 16.18 -17.35
CA PHE A 46 -1.57 14.93 -17.14
C PHE A 46 -0.59 14.59 -18.29
N GLY A 47 -0.40 15.51 -19.23
CA GLY A 47 0.53 15.33 -20.35
C GLY A 47 2.01 15.42 -19.96
N GLN A 48 2.88 15.54 -20.96
CA GLN A 48 4.32 15.67 -20.73
C GLN A 48 4.63 16.93 -19.91
N GLY A 49 5.49 16.80 -18.89
CA GLY A 49 5.86 17.92 -18.01
C GLY A 49 4.82 18.27 -16.94
N TRP A 50 3.77 17.45 -16.76
CA TRP A 50 2.68 17.72 -15.82
C TRP A 50 3.13 18.11 -14.41
N SER A 51 4.20 17.50 -13.88
CA SER A 51 4.65 17.71 -12.50
C SER A 51 5.16 19.14 -12.25
N ASN A 52 5.65 19.80 -13.31
CA ASN A 52 6.21 21.15 -13.25
C ASN A 52 5.33 22.20 -13.93
N SER A 53 4.20 21.79 -14.51
CA SER A 53 3.29 22.70 -15.20
C SER A 53 2.75 23.77 -14.26
N ARG A 54 2.80 25.02 -14.72
CA ARG A 54 2.15 26.18 -14.09
C ARG A 54 0.65 25.98 -13.99
N TRP A 55 0.01 25.33 -14.97
CA TRP A 55 -1.41 24.97 -14.88
C TRP A 55 -1.72 24.16 -13.63
N ASN A 56 -0.98 23.07 -13.41
CA ASN A 56 -1.21 22.21 -12.24
C ASN A 56 -0.88 22.92 -10.92
N ARG A 57 0.11 23.81 -10.91
CA ARG A 57 0.42 24.63 -9.72
C ARG A 57 -0.75 25.56 -9.38
N GLU A 58 -1.37 26.16 -10.38
CA GLU A 58 -2.55 27.02 -10.20
C GLU A 58 -3.75 26.21 -9.68
N VAL A 59 -4.03 25.05 -10.27
CA VAL A 59 -5.10 24.15 -9.80
C VAL A 59 -4.87 23.73 -8.35
N VAL A 60 -3.63 23.40 -7.96
CA VAL A 60 -3.29 23.11 -6.55
C VAL A 60 -3.54 24.32 -5.67
N SER A 61 -3.17 25.53 -6.08
CA SER A 61 -3.41 26.77 -5.33
C SER A 61 -4.89 27.02 -5.08
N ASN A 62 -5.72 26.81 -6.10
CA ASN A 62 -7.18 26.88 -6.01
C ASN A 62 -7.74 25.89 -4.98
N LEU A 63 -7.25 24.65 -5.00
CA LEU A 63 -7.64 23.62 -4.04
C LEU A 63 -7.17 23.92 -2.61
N VAL A 64 -5.95 24.44 -2.42
CA VAL A 64 -5.46 24.87 -1.09
C VAL A 64 -6.38 25.94 -0.51
N THR A 65 -6.71 26.96 -1.31
CA THR A 65 -7.63 28.03 -0.91
C THR A 65 -8.98 27.46 -0.48
N GLN A 66 -9.51 26.48 -1.22
CA GLN A 66 -10.75 25.80 -0.88
C GLN A 66 -10.64 25.02 0.45
N VAL A 67 -9.56 24.27 0.69
CA VAL A 67 -9.36 23.55 1.96
C VAL A 67 -9.32 24.53 3.13
N VAL A 68 -8.55 25.61 3.00
CA VAL A 68 -8.40 26.62 4.06
C VAL A 68 -9.75 27.26 4.40
N ASN A 69 -10.54 27.63 3.37
CA ASN A 69 -11.89 28.18 3.57
C ASN A 69 -12.84 27.17 4.24
N GLN A 70 -12.72 25.88 3.90
CA GLN A 70 -13.49 24.81 4.56
C GLN A 70 -13.08 24.63 6.02
N GLN A 71 -11.79 24.65 6.34
CA GLN A 71 -11.31 24.55 7.72
C GLN A 71 -11.88 25.66 8.61
N ALA A 72 -11.90 26.90 8.10
CA ALA A 72 -12.52 28.03 8.80
C ALA A 72 -14.03 27.84 9.04
N THR A 73 -14.72 27.16 8.12
CA THR A 73 -16.16 26.88 8.19
C THR A 73 -16.49 25.76 9.19
N PHE A 74 -15.68 24.69 9.22
CA PHE A 74 -15.97 23.48 10.00
C PHE A 74 -15.58 23.54 11.49
N ARG A 75 -14.98 24.65 11.97
CA ARG A 75 -14.59 24.86 13.39
C ARG A 75 -13.97 23.61 14.03
N ILE A 76 -13.04 22.96 13.33
CA ILE A 76 -12.38 21.76 13.84
C ILE A 76 -11.54 22.17 15.06
N PRO A 77 -11.71 21.54 16.25
CA PRO A 77 -10.91 21.86 17.42
C PRO A 77 -9.43 21.56 17.18
N GLY A 78 -8.57 22.52 17.49
CA GLY A 78 -7.11 22.43 17.30
C GLY A 78 -6.57 23.39 16.25
N ASP A 79 -5.24 23.42 16.11
CA ASP A 79 -4.59 24.26 15.10
C ASP A 79 -4.90 23.75 13.70
N CYS A 80 -5.29 24.66 12.80
CA CYS A 80 -5.50 24.33 11.40
C CYS A 80 -4.19 23.90 10.74
N LEU A 81 -4.28 23.00 9.75
CA LEU A 81 -3.11 22.59 8.99
C LEU A 81 -2.53 23.78 8.22
N PRO A 82 -1.21 24.02 8.27
CA PRO A 82 -0.58 25.05 7.46
C PRO A 82 -0.85 24.85 5.97
N SER A 83 -1.02 25.93 5.22
CA SER A 83 -1.27 25.90 3.77
C SER A 83 -0.21 25.12 2.99
N GLU A 84 1.06 25.20 3.41
CA GLU A 84 2.15 24.44 2.78
C GLU A 84 2.02 22.93 2.98
N VAL A 85 1.56 22.48 4.16
CA VAL A 85 1.29 21.05 4.42
C VAL A 85 0.15 20.56 3.54
N ILE A 86 -0.92 21.35 3.43
CA ILE A 86 -2.05 21.04 2.55
C ILE A 86 -1.58 20.90 1.09
N LYS A 87 -0.76 21.84 0.63
CA LYS A 87 -0.17 21.84 -0.72
C LYS A 87 0.67 20.59 -0.98
N ILE A 88 1.54 20.20 -0.04
CA ILE A 88 2.34 18.97 -0.15
C ILE A 88 1.43 17.74 -0.28
N CYS A 89 0.40 17.62 0.57
CA CYS A 89 -0.56 16.52 0.48
C CYS A 89 -1.29 16.50 -0.87
N LEU A 90 -1.72 17.65 -1.38
CA LEU A 90 -2.38 17.74 -2.69
C LEU A 90 -1.43 17.38 -3.84
N GLN A 91 -0.17 17.74 -3.76
CA GLN A 91 0.85 17.35 -4.75
C GLN A 91 1.11 15.84 -4.72
N ASP A 92 1.10 15.21 -3.55
CA ASP A 92 1.23 13.76 -3.44
C ASP A 92 0.01 13.04 -4.02
N HIS A 93 -1.21 13.51 -3.71
CA HIS A 93 -2.43 13.02 -4.35
C HIS A 93 -2.40 13.18 -5.87
N LEU A 94 -1.91 14.31 -6.37
CA LEU A 94 -1.74 14.53 -7.81
C LEU A 94 -0.79 13.51 -8.44
N LYS A 95 0.33 13.18 -7.78
CA LYS A 95 1.25 12.12 -8.23
C LYS A 95 0.58 10.76 -8.28
N GLN A 96 -0.17 10.40 -7.24
CA GLN A 96 -0.91 9.14 -7.19
C GLN A 96 -1.98 9.05 -8.28
N ALA A 97 -2.74 10.13 -8.48
CA ALA A 97 -3.77 10.24 -9.52
C ALA A 97 -3.17 10.13 -10.93
N HIS A 98 -2.04 10.81 -11.19
CA HIS A 98 -1.33 10.71 -12.46
C HIS A 98 -0.82 9.29 -12.72
N ALA A 99 -0.21 8.67 -11.70
CA ALA A 99 0.26 7.29 -11.80
C ALA A 99 -0.89 6.32 -12.12
N SER A 100 -2.03 6.46 -11.44
CA SER A 100 -3.26 5.69 -11.72
C SER A 100 -3.73 5.90 -13.16
N TRP A 101 -3.82 7.15 -13.62
CA TRP A 101 -4.22 7.48 -15.00
C TRP A 101 -3.28 6.87 -16.05
N GLN A 102 -1.96 6.89 -15.81
CA GLN A 102 -0.94 6.33 -16.69
C GLN A 102 -0.95 4.80 -16.76
N LEU A 103 -1.50 4.12 -15.76
CA LEU A 103 -1.59 2.65 -15.78
C LEU A 103 -2.55 2.17 -16.87
N ASP A 104 -3.64 2.90 -17.08
CA ASP A 104 -4.70 2.55 -18.04
C ASP A 104 -4.40 3.03 -19.48
N LYS A 105 -3.33 3.82 -19.68
CA LYS A 105 -2.96 4.28 -21.02
C LYS A 105 -2.33 3.19 -21.86
N PRO A 106 -2.69 3.12 -23.17
CA PRO A 106 -2.01 2.28 -24.14
C PRO A 106 -0.50 2.47 -24.13
N ARG A 107 0.23 1.37 -24.09
CA ARG A 107 1.69 1.33 -24.24
C ARG A 107 2.06 0.61 -25.52
N VAL A 108 3.33 0.63 -25.88
CA VAL A 108 3.81 -0.24 -26.96
C VAL A 108 3.57 -1.69 -26.52
N HIS A 109 2.87 -2.45 -27.36
CA HIS A 109 2.55 -3.84 -27.12
C HIS A 109 3.83 -4.69 -27.02
N ALA A 110 3.78 -5.84 -26.35
CA ALA A 110 4.95 -6.69 -26.14
C ALA A 110 5.64 -7.15 -27.45
N SER A 111 4.90 -7.19 -28.56
CA SER A 111 5.45 -7.48 -29.90
C SER A 111 6.28 -6.33 -30.48
N GLY A 112 6.21 -5.12 -29.94
CA GLY A 112 6.92 -3.94 -30.44
C GLY A 112 6.31 -3.29 -31.69
N GLU A 113 5.41 -3.99 -32.40
CA GLU A 113 4.89 -3.58 -33.72
C GLU A 113 3.67 -2.67 -33.66
N ARG A 114 2.98 -2.61 -32.52
CA ARG A 114 1.73 -1.85 -32.35
C ARG A 114 1.60 -1.31 -30.93
N TYR A 115 0.69 -0.36 -30.75
CA TYR A 115 0.22 0.00 -29.41
C TYR A 115 -0.83 -1.02 -28.91
N GLU A 116 -0.92 -1.12 -27.59
CA GLU A 116 -2.02 -1.80 -26.90
C GLU A 116 -3.36 -1.15 -27.29
N THR A 117 -4.40 -1.97 -27.38
CA THR A 117 -5.78 -1.48 -27.43
C THR A 117 -6.20 -0.96 -26.04
N ALA A 118 -7.25 -0.15 -25.98
CA ALA A 118 -7.80 0.32 -24.70
C ALA A 118 -8.23 -0.84 -23.77
N GLN A 119 -8.72 -1.95 -24.34
CA GLN A 119 -9.08 -3.12 -23.56
C GLN A 119 -7.84 -3.83 -22.98
N GLU A 120 -6.76 -3.94 -23.75
CA GLU A 120 -5.50 -4.53 -23.30
C GLU A 120 -4.86 -3.69 -22.18
N SER A 121 -4.83 -2.37 -22.33
CA SER A 121 -4.29 -1.48 -21.30
C SER A 121 -5.10 -1.54 -20.00
N HIS A 122 -6.43 -1.60 -20.11
CA HIS A 122 -7.32 -1.77 -18.97
C HIS A 122 -7.13 -3.12 -18.26
N ASN A 123 -7.06 -4.21 -19.03
CA ASN A 123 -6.81 -5.54 -18.48
C ASN A 123 -5.46 -5.60 -17.76
N ARG A 124 -4.41 -5.01 -18.36
CA ARG A 124 -3.07 -4.91 -17.74
C ARG A 124 -3.11 -4.14 -16.42
N ALA A 125 -3.78 -2.99 -16.39
CA ALA A 125 -3.93 -2.20 -15.16
C ALA A 125 -4.62 -3.00 -14.04
N ARG A 126 -5.73 -3.69 -14.35
CA ARG A 126 -6.42 -4.57 -13.39
C ARG A 126 -5.57 -5.75 -12.93
N SER A 127 -4.85 -6.41 -13.84
CA SER A 127 -3.95 -7.51 -13.46
C SER A 127 -2.85 -7.04 -12.50
N GLN A 128 -2.29 -5.85 -12.71
CA GLN A 128 -1.29 -5.27 -11.82
C GLN A 128 -1.88 -4.91 -10.44
N GLU A 129 -3.07 -4.31 -10.42
CA GLU A 129 -3.77 -4.02 -9.16
C GLU A 129 -4.06 -5.29 -8.36
N ASN A 130 -4.57 -6.33 -9.02
CA ASN A 130 -4.83 -7.63 -8.40
C ASN A 130 -3.54 -8.25 -7.85
N ALA A 131 -2.45 -8.25 -8.63
CA ALA A 131 -1.16 -8.77 -8.19
C ALA A 131 -0.62 -8.00 -6.98
N GLN A 132 -0.78 -6.67 -6.97
CA GLN A 132 -0.37 -5.84 -5.84
C GLN A 132 -1.23 -6.11 -4.58
N SER A 133 -2.54 -6.24 -4.75
CA SER A 133 -3.47 -6.60 -3.67
C SER A 133 -3.09 -7.94 -3.04
N GLU A 134 -2.80 -8.95 -3.85
CA GLU A 134 -2.35 -10.25 -3.36
C GLU A 134 -1.01 -10.18 -2.64
N LYS A 135 -0.02 -9.44 -3.17
CA LYS A 135 1.26 -9.19 -2.47
C LYS A 135 1.05 -8.54 -1.10
N LEU A 136 0.18 -7.54 -1.01
CA LEU A 136 -0.14 -6.86 0.25
C LEU A 136 -0.80 -7.82 1.25
N LYS A 137 -1.77 -8.62 0.81
CA LYS A 137 -2.41 -9.65 1.66
C LYS A 137 -1.39 -10.66 2.17
N VAL A 138 -0.51 -11.14 1.30
CA VAL A 138 0.57 -12.07 1.65
C VAL A 138 1.48 -11.45 2.71
N ASN A 139 1.94 -10.21 2.49
CA ASN A 139 2.82 -9.52 3.43
C ASN A 139 2.13 -9.26 4.78
N GLN A 140 0.86 -8.85 4.77
CA GLN A 140 0.08 -8.66 6.00
C GLN A 140 -0.09 -9.97 6.80
N ARG A 141 -0.35 -11.09 6.12
CA ARG A 141 -0.45 -12.41 6.77
C ARG A 141 0.90 -12.84 7.36
N LYS A 142 1.99 -12.69 6.61
CA LYS A 142 3.36 -12.97 7.09
C LYS A 142 3.69 -12.14 8.32
N PHE A 143 3.41 -10.83 8.27
CA PHE A 143 3.64 -9.92 9.38
C PHE A 143 2.86 -10.34 10.63
N LYS A 144 1.55 -10.61 10.47
CA LYS A 144 0.70 -11.09 11.56
C LYS A 144 1.23 -12.39 12.16
N LYS A 145 1.58 -13.37 11.32
CA LYS A 145 2.14 -14.66 11.77
C LYS A 145 3.44 -14.49 12.54
N HIS A 146 4.35 -13.64 12.06
CA HIS A 146 5.61 -13.31 12.73
C HIS A 146 5.36 -12.70 14.12
N SER A 147 4.49 -11.69 14.19
CA SER A 147 4.13 -11.01 15.44
C SER A 147 3.51 -11.99 16.44
N GLU A 148 2.54 -12.80 16.02
CA GLU A 148 1.87 -13.76 16.89
C GLU A 148 2.82 -14.83 17.42
N ARG A 149 3.73 -15.33 16.58
CA ARG A 149 4.78 -16.27 16.97
C ARG A 149 5.73 -15.67 18.01
N LEU A 150 6.19 -14.43 17.79
CA LEU A 150 7.06 -13.73 18.74
C LEU A 150 6.36 -13.54 20.08
N ASP A 151 5.10 -13.11 20.08
CA ASP A 151 4.32 -12.94 21.29
C ASP A 151 4.17 -14.27 22.03
N THR A 152 3.86 -15.35 21.33
CA THR A 152 3.71 -16.68 21.93
C THR A 152 5.01 -17.17 22.55
N VAL A 153 6.14 -17.06 21.85
CA VAL A 153 7.44 -17.44 22.41
C VAL A 153 7.78 -16.60 23.65
N ASN A 154 7.52 -15.30 23.61
CA ASN A 154 7.75 -14.42 24.75
C ASN A 154 6.91 -14.83 25.96
N GLU A 155 5.64 -15.20 25.77
CA GLU A 155 4.79 -15.72 26.85
C GLU A 155 5.27 -17.08 27.37
N LEU A 156 5.62 -18.02 26.48
CA LEU A 156 6.13 -19.33 26.87
C LEU A 156 7.39 -19.21 27.73
N LEU A 157 8.28 -18.27 27.39
CA LEU A 157 9.52 -18.03 28.14
C LEU A 157 9.30 -17.37 29.52
N LYS A 158 8.16 -16.70 29.75
CA LYS A 158 7.78 -16.17 31.06
C LYS A 158 7.39 -17.26 32.05
N ASN A 159 6.99 -18.45 31.58
CA ASN A 159 6.64 -19.55 32.47
C ASN A 159 7.87 -20.02 33.26
N LEU A 160 7.81 -19.91 34.59
CA LEU A 160 8.89 -20.29 35.50
C LEU A 160 9.05 -21.81 35.61
N HIS A 161 7.98 -22.57 35.41
CA HIS A 161 7.96 -24.05 35.54
C HIS A 161 8.39 -24.78 34.26
N LEU A 162 8.85 -24.05 33.26
CA LEU A 162 9.26 -24.61 31.99
C LEU A 162 10.57 -25.43 32.15
N SER A 163 10.62 -26.63 31.57
CA SER A 163 11.82 -27.49 31.63
C SER A 163 13.04 -26.80 31.02
N THR A 164 14.25 -27.15 31.47
CA THR A 164 15.50 -26.59 30.92
C THR A 164 15.59 -26.80 29.40
N THR A 165 15.19 -27.98 28.92
CA THR A 165 15.19 -28.34 27.51
C THR A 165 14.19 -27.51 26.71
N ASP A 166 12.95 -27.36 27.20
CA ASP A 166 11.94 -26.53 26.53
C ASP A 166 12.33 -25.06 26.55
N ARG A 167 12.99 -24.61 27.62
CA ARG A 167 13.47 -23.23 27.71
C ARG A 167 14.54 -22.95 26.66
N ALA A 168 15.47 -23.89 26.46
CA ALA A 168 16.46 -23.80 25.40
C ALA A 168 15.80 -23.84 24.01
N LYS A 169 14.82 -24.74 23.81
CA LYS A 169 14.04 -24.85 22.57
C LYS A 169 13.36 -23.53 22.20
N TRP A 170 12.63 -22.91 23.14
CA TRP A 170 11.92 -21.64 22.86
C TRP A 170 12.85 -20.44 22.74
N LYS A 171 14.00 -20.44 23.43
CA LYS A 171 15.05 -19.42 23.19
C LYS A 171 15.60 -19.52 21.76
N PHE A 172 15.92 -20.74 21.32
CA PHE A 172 16.35 -20.97 19.94
C PHE A 172 15.28 -20.57 18.93
N ALA A 173 14.01 -20.93 19.17
CA ALA A 173 12.89 -20.50 18.34
C ALA A 173 12.80 -18.97 18.24
N LYS A 174 12.99 -18.24 19.36
CA LYS A 174 13.01 -16.77 19.38
C LYS A 174 14.11 -16.21 18.49
N GLU A 175 15.33 -16.72 18.61
CA GLU A 175 16.46 -16.27 17.83
C GLU A 175 16.24 -16.51 16.33
N VAL A 176 15.71 -17.66 15.97
CA VAL A 176 15.33 -17.98 14.58
C VAL A 176 14.29 -16.99 14.07
N LEU A 177 13.24 -16.68 14.84
CA LEU A 177 12.21 -15.71 14.44
C LEU A 177 12.76 -14.28 14.27
N ILE A 178 13.71 -13.88 15.11
CA ILE A 178 14.36 -12.57 15.00
C ILE A 178 15.21 -12.51 13.73
N LYS A 179 16.00 -13.56 13.46
CA LYS A 179 16.86 -13.63 12.26
C LYS A 179 16.06 -13.70 10.96
N LEU A 180 14.97 -14.47 10.93
CA LEU A 180 14.15 -14.65 9.74
C LEU A 180 13.18 -13.49 9.48
N GLY A 181 12.77 -12.77 10.52
CA GLY A 181 11.84 -11.65 10.40
C GLY A 181 10.50 -12.04 9.77
N THR A 182 9.84 -11.04 9.17
CA THR A 182 8.57 -11.23 8.44
C THR A 182 8.77 -12.01 7.15
N ASP A 183 9.89 -11.83 6.46
CA ASP A 183 10.13 -12.45 5.14
C ASP A 183 10.30 -13.97 5.22
N GLY A 184 10.88 -14.47 6.30
CA GLY A 184 11.03 -15.90 6.55
C GLY A 184 9.76 -16.59 7.09
N GLN A 185 8.62 -15.88 7.18
CA GLN A 185 7.34 -16.52 7.42
C GLN A 185 6.78 -17.11 6.13
N SER A 186 6.27 -18.34 6.21
CA SER A 186 5.53 -18.92 5.10
C SER A 186 4.21 -18.18 4.88
N SER A 187 3.87 -17.95 3.61
CA SER A 187 2.50 -17.67 3.23
C SER A 187 1.77 -18.98 2.98
N GLU A 188 0.53 -19.08 3.42
CA GLU A 188 -0.40 -20.19 3.13
C GLU A 188 -0.76 -20.30 1.63
N HIS A 189 -0.16 -19.49 0.76
CA HIS A 189 -0.36 -19.45 -0.71
C HIS A 189 0.91 -19.83 -1.49
N THR A 190 1.91 -20.38 -0.79
CA THR A 190 3.16 -20.85 -1.39
C THR A 190 3.34 -22.37 -1.22
N ASP A 191 2.24 -23.12 -1.32
CA ASP A 191 2.31 -24.56 -1.67
C ASP A 191 2.42 -24.67 -3.20
N SER A 192 3.50 -24.15 -3.77
CA SER A 192 3.95 -24.60 -5.08
C SER A 192 5.11 -25.56 -4.84
N ASP A 193 5.00 -26.78 -5.35
CA ASP A 193 5.98 -27.89 -5.23
C ASP A 193 7.38 -27.61 -5.81
N LEU A 194 7.69 -26.36 -6.17
CA LEU A 194 9.01 -25.94 -6.60
C LEU A 194 9.90 -25.77 -5.36
N ALA A 195 10.56 -26.87 -5.01
CA ALA A 195 11.55 -26.91 -3.94
C ALA A 195 12.63 -25.84 -4.16
N LEU A 196 12.66 -24.85 -3.26
CA LEU A 196 13.78 -23.91 -3.16
C LEU A 196 15.07 -24.73 -2.90
N VAL A 197 15.99 -24.70 -3.87
CA VAL A 197 17.35 -25.23 -3.69
C VAL A 197 18.02 -24.36 -2.65
N THR A 198 18.20 -24.91 -1.45
CA THR A 198 18.81 -24.25 -0.31
C THR A 198 20.07 -25.00 0.08
N TYR A 199 21.15 -24.28 0.35
CA TYR A 199 22.45 -24.83 0.76
C TYR A 199 22.49 -25.22 2.25
N GLU A 200 21.36 -25.14 2.95
CA GLU A 200 21.29 -25.54 4.36
C GLU A 200 21.19 -27.06 4.51
N PRO A 201 21.92 -27.66 5.48
CA PRO A 201 21.84 -29.09 5.72
C PRO A 201 20.42 -29.55 6.08
N PHE A 202 20.00 -30.68 5.50
CA PHE A 202 18.66 -31.26 5.67
C PHE A 202 18.18 -31.36 7.13
N TYR A 203 19.10 -31.66 8.06
CA TYR A 203 18.80 -31.78 9.48
C TYR A 203 18.41 -30.44 10.15
N CYS A 204 19.03 -29.33 9.76
CA CYS A 204 18.69 -27.99 10.25
C CYS A 204 17.27 -27.61 9.83
N ARG A 205 16.89 -27.90 8.58
CA ARG A 205 15.54 -27.67 8.07
C ARG A 205 14.48 -28.47 8.85
N ARG A 206 14.79 -29.72 9.19
CA ARG A 206 13.87 -30.59 9.95
C ARG A 206 13.68 -30.10 11.38
N ILE A 207 14.77 -29.71 12.06
CA ILE A 207 14.71 -29.22 13.45
C ILE A 207 13.98 -27.87 13.52
N VAL A 208 14.36 -26.91 12.68
CA VAL A 208 13.71 -25.59 12.66
C VAL A 208 12.24 -25.72 12.22
N GLY A 209 11.96 -26.52 11.20
CA GLY A 209 10.60 -26.77 10.74
C GLY A 209 9.71 -27.39 11.81
N GLN A 210 10.23 -28.35 12.58
CA GLN A 210 9.51 -28.97 13.69
C GLN A 210 9.23 -27.97 14.82
N ILE A 211 10.24 -27.20 15.25
CA ILE A 211 10.09 -26.20 16.32
C ILE A 211 9.09 -25.11 15.93
N LEU A 212 9.11 -24.63 14.67
CA LEU A 212 8.15 -23.63 14.19
C LEU A 212 6.73 -24.18 14.07
N ARG A 213 6.56 -25.49 13.82
CA ARG A 213 5.26 -26.16 13.81
C ARG A 213 4.69 -26.26 15.23
N GLU A 214 5.48 -26.72 16.19
CA GLU A 214 5.09 -26.74 17.61
C GLU A 214 4.73 -25.34 18.11
N LEU A 215 5.43 -24.31 17.64
CA LEU A 215 5.09 -22.92 17.96
C LEU A 215 3.76 -22.48 17.35
N ASP A 216 3.43 -22.90 16.13
CA ASP A 216 2.12 -22.63 15.52
C ASP A 216 1.00 -23.27 16.33
N GLU A 217 1.18 -24.52 16.78
CA GLU A 217 0.24 -25.24 17.63
C GLU A 217 0.02 -24.51 18.97
N GLU A 218 1.09 -24.07 19.65
CA GLU A 218 0.99 -23.27 20.87
C GLU A 218 0.34 -21.91 20.65
N THR A 219 0.58 -21.29 19.50
CA THR A 219 -0.06 -20.01 19.12
C THR A 219 -1.56 -20.19 18.95
N ILE A 220 -1.99 -21.27 18.28
CA ILE A 220 -3.41 -21.62 18.13
C ILE A 220 -4.01 -21.93 19.51
N ALA A 221 -3.36 -22.77 20.32
CA ALA A 221 -3.82 -23.12 21.65
C ALA A 221 -3.98 -21.88 22.55
N ARG A 222 -3.03 -20.94 22.50
CA ARG A 222 -3.10 -19.67 23.22
C ARG A 222 -4.29 -18.81 22.77
N LYS A 223 -4.53 -18.70 21.46
CA LYS A 223 -5.70 -17.97 20.94
C LYS A 223 -7.00 -18.57 21.44
N LEU A 224 -7.11 -19.90 21.42
CA LEU A 224 -8.27 -20.62 21.95
C LEU A 224 -8.44 -20.34 23.45
N ARG A 225 -7.39 -20.45 24.27
CA ARG A 225 -7.44 -20.12 25.71
C ARG A 225 -7.94 -18.69 25.96
N ASN A 226 -7.41 -17.71 25.21
CA ASN A 226 -7.82 -16.32 25.32
C ASN A 226 -9.28 -16.09 24.91
N ALA A 227 -9.76 -16.73 23.84
CA ALA A 227 -11.16 -16.63 23.41
C ALA A 227 -12.12 -17.20 24.47
N HIS A 228 -11.80 -18.34 25.06
CA HIS A 228 -12.61 -18.95 26.13
C HIS A 228 -12.63 -18.09 27.41
N SER A 229 -11.54 -17.37 27.71
CA SER A 229 -11.51 -16.44 28.85
C SER A 229 -12.36 -15.19 28.64
N LYS A 230 -12.54 -14.74 27.40
CA LYS A 230 -13.34 -13.55 27.05
C LYS A 230 -14.84 -13.83 26.93
N GLY A 231 -15.23 -15.06 26.58
CA GLY A 231 -16.66 -15.46 26.50
C GLY A 231 -17.32 -15.79 27.84
N LYS A 232 -16.59 -15.64 28.97
CA LYS A 232 -17.08 -15.86 30.33
C LYS A 232 -17.32 -14.56 31.13
N GLN A 233 -17.31 -13.41 30.44
CA GLN A 233 -17.71 -12.11 31.01
C GLN A 233 -19.12 -11.74 30.57
#